data_AF-A0A1I1SBS3-F1
#
_entry.id   AF-A0A1I1SBS3-F1
#
_cell.length_a   1.000
_cell.length_b   1.000
_cell.length_c   1.000
_cell.angle_alpha   90.00
_cell.angle_beta   90.00
_cell.angle_gamma   90.00
#
_symmetry.space_group_name_H-M   'P 1'
#
loop_
_entity.id
_entity.type
_entity.pdbx_description
1 polymer ?
#
loop_
_entity_poly.entity_id
_entity_poly.type
_entity_poly.pdbx_seq_one_letter_code
_entity_poly.pdbx_strand_id
1 'polypeptide(L)'
;MRRFSKWPIQRHTAASRSLPDALVTASVGLPPAEMPPVVALLLPTFGGAQDVLDALGEACPQALGLFLADPNLLTERLSRQIARHSRWVCNLPSVGQHEHAFRRYLSEVDLDHGREMRVLTDLAAAGLSTIATVSTPRDVDAALSAGPSALLVVPPVPDFVTGAVPLARRAALERSVAAQSDALPILGLRAPGEDALGLDAALLPPSGISL
;
A
#
# COMPACT_ATOMS: atom_id res chain seq x y z
N MET A 1 -21.77 -1.68 9.06
CA MET A 1 -20.98 -2.63 8.23
C MET A 1 -19.88 -1.85 7.54
N ARG A 2 -18.62 -2.26 7.72
CA ARG A 2 -17.48 -1.61 7.04
C ARG A 2 -17.52 -1.99 5.55
N ARG A 3 -17.10 -1.08 4.67
CA ARG A 3 -16.98 -1.34 3.22
C ARG A 3 -15.52 -1.57 2.87
N PHE A 4 -15.28 -2.40 1.86
CA PHE A 4 -13.94 -2.71 1.41
C PHE A 4 -13.76 -2.37 -0.07
N SER A 5 -12.54 -2.00 -0.42
CA SER A 5 -12.12 -1.69 -1.78
C SER A 5 -11.15 -2.75 -2.25
N LYS A 6 -11.47 -3.39 -3.38
CA LYS A 6 -10.61 -4.37 -4.06
C LYS A 6 -9.86 -3.71 -5.20
N TRP A 7 -8.53 -3.76 -5.13
CA TRP A 7 -7.59 -3.24 -6.12
C TRP A 7 -7.01 -4.40 -6.91
N PRO A 8 -7.45 -4.64 -8.16
CA PRO A 8 -6.89 -5.70 -8.98
C PRO A 8 -5.41 -5.45 -9.27
N ILE A 9 -4.60 -6.50 -9.22
CA ILE A 9 -3.20 -6.47 -9.62
C ILE A 9 -3.07 -7.17 -10.97
N GLN A 10 -2.74 -6.40 -11.99
CA GLN A 10 -2.48 -6.92 -13.33
C GLN A 10 -0.98 -7.17 -13.49
N ARG A 11 -0.60 -8.44 -13.61
CA ARG A 11 0.79 -8.88 -13.75
C ARG A 11 1.27 -8.74 -15.20
N HIS A 12 2.48 -8.23 -15.39
CA HIS A 12 3.06 -7.99 -16.72
C HIS A 12 4.36 -8.78 -16.96
N THR A 13 5.10 -9.13 -15.91
CA THR A 13 6.40 -9.82 -16.02
C THR A 13 6.41 -11.14 -15.25
N ALA A 14 7.45 -11.96 -15.48
CA ALA A 14 7.64 -13.19 -14.70
C ALA A 14 7.94 -12.92 -13.22
N ALA A 15 8.60 -11.79 -12.89
CA ALA A 15 8.91 -11.41 -11.51
C ALA A 15 7.65 -11.15 -10.68
N SER A 16 6.56 -10.70 -11.33
CA SER A 16 5.26 -10.47 -10.66
C SER A 16 4.42 -11.73 -10.40
N ARG A 17 4.85 -12.93 -10.84
CA ARG A 17 4.02 -14.15 -10.77
C ARG A 17 3.63 -14.56 -9.35
N SER A 18 4.45 -14.25 -8.36
CA SER A 18 4.19 -14.57 -6.95
C SER A 18 3.29 -13.53 -6.27
N LEU A 19 3.08 -12.35 -6.86
CA LEU A 19 2.22 -11.31 -6.30
C LEU A 19 0.78 -11.80 -6.12
N PRO A 20 0.01 -11.24 -5.18
CA PRO A 20 -1.42 -11.55 -5.02
C PRO A 20 -2.24 -11.05 -6.22
N ASP A 21 -3.43 -11.61 -6.43
CA ASP A 21 -4.34 -11.20 -7.53
C ASP A 21 -4.96 -9.82 -7.30
N ALA A 22 -5.10 -9.41 -6.05
CA ALA A 22 -5.66 -8.12 -5.66
C ALA A 22 -5.24 -7.73 -4.25
N LEU A 23 -5.20 -6.43 -3.98
CA LEU A 23 -5.10 -5.87 -2.65
C LEU A 23 -6.48 -5.46 -2.15
N VAL A 24 -6.83 -5.83 -0.92
CA VAL A 24 -8.08 -5.39 -0.26
C VAL A 24 -7.75 -4.36 0.81
N THR A 25 -8.42 -3.22 0.78
CA THR A 25 -8.27 -2.10 1.73
C THR A 25 -9.62 -1.74 2.32
N ALA A 26 -9.64 -1.11 3.50
CA ALA A 26 -10.86 -0.47 3.98
C ALA A 26 -11.24 0.69 3.05
N SER A 27 -12.52 0.79 2.68
CA SER A 27 -13.01 1.91 1.88
C SER A 27 -13.08 3.17 2.73
N VAL A 28 -12.62 4.30 2.18
CA VAL A 28 -12.95 5.61 2.74
C VAL A 28 -14.40 5.92 2.38
N GLY A 29 -15.19 6.33 3.38
CA GLY A 29 -16.64 6.53 3.25
C GLY A 29 -17.06 7.73 2.39
N LEU A 30 -16.14 8.30 1.59
CA LEU A 30 -16.40 9.46 0.74
C LEU A 30 -16.86 9.03 -0.65
N PRO A 31 -17.88 9.69 -1.23
CA PRO A 31 -18.34 9.40 -2.59
C PRO A 31 -17.24 9.64 -3.65
N PRO A 32 -17.10 8.78 -4.68
CA PRO A 32 -16.13 8.99 -5.77
C PRO A 32 -16.30 10.30 -6.56
N ALA A 33 -17.50 10.87 -6.54
CA ALA A 33 -17.81 12.15 -7.19
C ALA A 33 -17.14 13.36 -6.49
N GLU A 34 -16.85 13.22 -5.19
CA GLU A 34 -16.21 14.27 -4.38
C GLU A 34 -14.70 14.07 -4.34
N MET A 35 -14.22 12.83 -4.49
CA MET A 35 -12.80 12.51 -4.41
C MET A 35 -12.48 11.28 -5.26
N PRO A 36 -11.52 11.36 -6.21
CA PRO A 36 -11.12 10.19 -6.99
C PRO A 36 -10.65 9.05 -6.06
N PRO A 37 -10.99 7.78 -6.33
CA PRO A 37 -10.70 6.66 -5.42
C PRO A 37 -9.22 6.51 -5.05
N VAL A 38 -8.31 6.86 -5.97
CA VAL A 38 -6.87 6.85 -5.74
C VAL A 38 -6.41 7.90 -4.73
N VAL A 39 -7.15 9.01 -4.61
CA VAL A 39 -6.92 10.07 -3.62
C VAL A 39 -7.55 9.70 -2.30
N ALA A 40 -8.73 9.09 -2.33
CA ALA A 40 -9.40 8.60 -1.13
C ALA A 40 -8.53 7.58 -0.38
N LEU A 41 -7.76 6.74 -1.08
CA LEU A 41 -6.77 5.84 -0.46
C LEU A 41 -5.74 6.52 0.43
N LEU A 42 -5.44 7.79 0.16
CA LEU A 42 -4.38 8.54 0.84
C LEU A 42 -4.89 9.17 2.13
N LEU A 43 -6.17 8.97 2.44
CA LEU A 43 -6.80 9.46 3.65
C LEU A 43 -6.77 8.38 4.73
N PRO A 44 -6.59 8.77 6.00
CA PRO A 44 -6.74 7.84 7.11
C PRO A 44 -8.16 7.25 7.07
N THR A 45 -8.25 5.93 7.03
CA THR A 45 -9.53 5.23 7.20
C THR A 45 -9.93 5.29 8.67
N PHE A 46 -11.23 5.45 8.97
CA PHE A 46 -11.71 5.41 10.35
C PHE A 46 -11.58 3.99 10.91
N GLY A 47 -10.68 3.79 11.87
CA GLY A 47 -10.42 2.52 12.54
C GLY A 47 -9.08 1.90 12.14
N GLY A 48 -8.39 1.35 13.12
CA GLY A 48 -7.04 0.80 13.03
C GLY A 48 -6.96 -0.51 12.24
N ALA A 49 -5.75 -1.06 12.12
CA ALA A 49 -5.54 -2.34 11.43
C ALA A 49 -6.38 -3.47 12.05
N GLN A 50 -6.54 -3.46 13.38
CA GLN A 50 -7.40 -4.41 14.09
C GLN A 50 -8.86 -4.31 13.66
N ASP A 51 -9.40 -3.08 13.56
CA ASP A 51 -10.79 -2.86 13.14
C ASP A 51 -11.03 -3.30 11.69
N VAL A 52 -9.98 -3.33 10.85
CA VAL A 52 -10.07 -3.86 9.48
C VAL A 52 -10.24 -5.38 9.55
N LEU A 53 -9.38 -6.05 10.33
CA LEU A 53 -9.40 -7.49 10.47
C LEU A 53 -10.69 -8.00 11.12
N ASP A 54 -11.15 -7.34 12.18
CA ASP A 54 -12.39 -7.72 12.86
C ASP A 54 -13.61 -7.57 11.93
N ALA A 55 -13.59 -6.58 11.04
CA ALA A 55 -14.65 -6.36 10.06
C ALA A 55 -14.62 -7.32 8.86
N LEU A 56 -13.52 -8.04 8.60
CA LEU A 56 -13.46 -9.04 7.53
C LEU A 56 -14.27 -10.30 7.86
N GLY A 57 -14.53 -10.57 9.14
CA GLY A 57 -15.20 -11.80 9.56
C GLY A 57 -14.47 -13.05 9.04
N GLU A 58 -15.18 -13.93 8.33
CA GLU A 58 -14.61 -15.15 7.75
C GLU A 58 -13.97 -14.93 6.36
N ALA A 59 -13.96 -13.70 5.84
CA ALA A 59 -13.35 -13.42 4.55
C ALA A 59 -11.82 -13.55 4.63
N CYS A 60 -11.24 -14.23 3.64
CA CYS A 60 -9.80 -14.47 3.55
C CYS A 60 -9.20 -13.91 2.24
N PRO A 61 -9.06 -12.58 2.09
CA PRO A 61 -8.45 -11.99 0.90
C PRO A 61 -6.96 -12.35 0.81
N GLN A 62 -6.45 -12.60 -0.40
CA GLN A 62 -5.04 -12.97 -0.59
C GLN A 62 -4.05 -11.92 -0.07
N ALA A 63 -4.41 -10.63 -0.16
CA ALA A 63 -3.61 -9.51 0.34
C ALA A 63 -4.45 -8.41 0.98
N LEU A 64 -3.89 -7.81 2.04
CA LEU A 64 -4.48 -6.70 2.77
C LEU A 64 -3.61 -5.44 2.71
N GLY A 65 -4.23 -4.30 2.45
CA GLY A 65 -3.64 -2.98 2.64
C GLY A 65 -4.10 -2.41 3.97
N LEU A 66 -3.15 -2.13 4.86
CA LEU A 66 -3.39 -1.68 6.22
C LEU A 66 -2.56 -0.43 6.53
N PHE A 67 -3.10 0.47 7.35
CA PHE A 67 -2.34 1.58 7.91
C PHE A 67 -1.47 1.07 9.07
N LEU A 68 -0.18 0.86 8.82
CA LEU A 68 0.72 0.19 9.77
C LEU A 68 1.36 1.14 10.79
N ALA A 69 1.22 2.45 10.63
CA ALA A 69 1.67 3.41 11.62
C ALA A 69 0.72 3.51 12.85
N ASP A 70 -0.39 2.76 12.88
CA ASP A 70 -1.35 2.76 13.99
C ASP A 70 -0.65 2.54 15.37
N PRO A 71 -0.83 3.47 16.34
CA PRO A 71 -0.19 3.36 17.65
C PRO A 71 -0.72 2.18 18.48
N ASN A 72 -1.95 1.73 18.21
CA ASN A 72 -2.58 0.63 18.94
C ASN A 72 -2.22 -0.74 18.35
N LEU A 73 -1.36 -0.76 17.33
CA LEU A 73 -0.96 -1.96 16.62
C LEU A 73 0.06 -2.77 17.44
N LEU A 74 -0.35 -3.99 17.83
CA LEU A 74 0.52 -4.99 18.47
C LEU A 74 0.94 -6.04 17.43
N THR A 75 2.17 -5.95 16.95
CA THR A 75 2.65 -6.71 15.77
C THR A 75 2.54 -8.23 15.94
N GLU A 76 2.85 -8.78 17.11
CA GLU A 76 2.75 -10.23 17.38
C GLU A 76 1.31 -10.79 17.34
N ARG A 77 0.33 -9.98 17.78
CA ARG A 77 -1.09 -10.36 17.71
C ARG A 77 -1.60 -10.19 16.29
N LEU A 78 -1.19 -9.10 15.65
CA LEU A 78 -1.58 -8.76 14.30
C LEU A 78 -1.09 -9.80 13.29
N SER A 79 0.17 -10.23 13.36
CA SER A 79 0.73 -11.20 12.42
C SER A 79 -0.06 -12.51 12.39
N ARG A 80 -0.41 -13.03 13.58
CA ARG A 80 -1.25 -14.23 13.72
C ARG A 80 -2.66 -14.05 13.20
N GLN A 81 -3.26 -12.87 13.38
CA GLN A 81 -4.59 -12.59 12.86
C GLN A 81 -4.55 -12.42 11.34
N ILE A 82 -3.63 -11.63 10.82
CA ILE A 82 -3.41 -11.48 9.37
C ILE A 82 -3.20 -12.84 8.74
N ALA A 83 -2.32 -13.69 9.28
CA ALA A 83 -2.04 -15.01 8.72
C ALA A 83 -3.27 -15.93 8.62
N ARG A 84 -4.35 -15.66 9.39
CA ARG A 84 -5.63 -16.38 9.26
C ARG A 84 -6.45 -15.90 8.07
N HIS A 85 -6.36 -14.61 7.73
CA HIS A 85 -7.16 -13.99 6.67
C HIS A 85 -6.40 -13.82 5.36
N SER A 86 -5.08 -13.69 5.40
CA SER A 86 -4.28 -13.23 4.28
C SER A 86 -2.84 -13.74 4.34
N ARG A 87 -2.21 -13.82 3.17
CA ARG A 87 -0.78 -14.19 3.05
C ARG A 87 0.11 -12.98 2.77
N TRP A 88 -0.51 -11.89 2.30
CA TRP A 88 0.18 -10.68 1.88
C TRP A 88 -0.28 -9.46 2.67
N VAL A 89 0.65 -8.59 3.02
CA VAL A 89 0.36 -7.31 3.67
C VAL A 89 1.03 -6.17 2.93
N CYS A 90 0.33 -5.07 2.77
CA CYS A 90 0.85 -3.82 2.25
C CYS A 90 0.60 -2.69 3.25
N ASN A 91 1.57 -1.81 3.49
CA ASN A 91 1.33 -0.55 4.20
C ASN A 91 0.63 0.45 3.27
N LEU A 92 -0.65 0.22 2.98
CA LEU A 92 -1.47 1.12 2.18
C LEU A 92 -2.80 1.38 2.90
N PRO A 93 -3.11 2.62 3.30
CA PRO A 93 -2.29 3.84 3.15
C PRO A 93 -0.95 3.80 3.88
N SER A 94 -0.03 4.67 3.45
CA SER A 94 1.28 4.88 4.08
C SER A 94 1.53 6.34 4.45
N VAL A 95 2.14 6.56 5.61
CA VAL A 95 2.67 7.86 6.06
C VAL A 95 3.71 8.43 5.09
N GLY A 96 4.45 7.55 4.39
CA GLY A 96 5.44 7.93 3.38
C GLY A 96 4.85 8.75 2.22
N GLN A 97 3.54 8.63 1.99
CA GLN A 97 2.82 9.34 0.92
C GLN A 97 2.68 10.84 1.20
N HIS A 98 2.75 11.28 2.46
CA HIS A 98 2.54 12.68 2.82
C HIS A 98 3.80 13.54 2.65
N GLU A 99 3.58 14.86 2.62
CA GLU A 99 4.66 15.85 2.52
C GLU A 99 5.58 15.89 3.75
N HIS A 100 6.76 16.48 3.58
CA HIS A 100 7.81 16.47 4.61
C HIS A 100 7.38 17.15 5.92
N ALA A 101 6.61 18.24 5.85
CA ALA A 101 6.14 18.95 7.04
C ALA A 101 5.21 18.08 7.88
N PHE A 102 4.24 17.42 7.23
CA PHE A 102 3.32 16.49 7.90
C PHE A 102 4.03 15.26 8.47
N ARG A 103 4.96 14.68 7.70
CA ARG A 103 5.78 13.55 8.16
C ARG A 103 6.60 13.89 9.41
N ARG A 104 7.07 15.12 9.55
CA ARG A 104 7.79 15.57 10.76
C ARG A 104 6.89 15.55 11.99
N TYR A 105 5.66 16.06 11.88
CA TYR A 105 4.71 16.00 13.00
C TYR A 105 4.38 14.57 13.41
N LEU A 106 4.23 13.67 12.45
CA LEU A 106 3.99 12.26 12.75
C LEU A 106 5.20 11.57 13.39
N SER A 107 6.43 11.95 13.03
CA SER A 107 7.64 11.43 13.68
C SER A 107 7.78 11.84 15.14
N GLU A 108 7.25 13.01 15.53
CA GLU A 108 7.27 13.47 16.93
C GLU A 108 6.42 12.58 17.86
N VAL A 109 5.49 11.81 17.29
CA VAL A 109 4.59 10.89 18.01
C VAL A 109 4.82 9.42 17.63
N ASP A 110 5.97 9.09 17.03
CA ASP A 110 6.32 7.75 16.53
C ASP A 110 5.30 7.15 15.54
N LEU A 111 4.56 7.98 14.81
CA LEU A 111 3.61 7.56 13.77
C LEU A 111 4.22 7.73 12.37
N ASP A 112 5.52 7.50 12.23
CA ASP A 112 6.26 7.77 11.00
C ASP A 112 6.38 6.56 10.05
N HIS A 113 6.98 6.80 8.89
CA HIS A 113 7.28 5.75 7.91
C HIS A 113 8.26 4.70 8.46
N GLY A 114 9.15 5.09 9.38
CA GLY A 114 10.07 4.16 10.05
C GLY A 114 9.30 3.12 10.88
N ARG A 115 8.24 3.53 11.58
CA ARG A 115 7.33 2.61 12.26
C ARG A 115 6.70 1.62 11.29
N GLU A 116 6.19 2.08 10.15
CA GLU A 116 5.62 1.17 9.14
C GLU A 116 6.63 0.13 8.67
N MET A 117 7.87 0.54 8.43
CA MET A 117 8.94 -0.37 8.00
C MET A 117 9.27 -1.40 9.08
N ARG A 118 9.36 -0.99 10.35
CA ARG A 118 9.54 -1.93 11.48
C ARG A 118 8.41 -2.96 11.54
N VAL A 119 7.16 -2.52 11.39
CA VAL A 119 6.00 -3.42 11.36
C VAL A 119 6.07 -4.38 10.18
N LEU A 120 6.46 -3.92 8.98
CA LEU A 120 6.64 -4.81 7.82
C LEU A 120 7.74 -5.85 8.07
N THR A 121 8.86 -5.47 8.70
CA THR A 121 9.91 -6.40 9.09
C THR A 121 9.40 -7.47 10.05
N ASP A 122 8.64 -7.08 11.08
CA ASP A 122 8.04 -8.02 12.03
C ASP A 122 7.08 -9.00 11.34
N LEU A 123 6.26 -8.50 10.41
CA LEU A 123 5.33 -9.33 9.63
C LEU A 123 6.05 -10.30 8.70
N ALA A 124 7.12 -9.85 8.05
CA ALA A 124 7.97 -10.69 7.22
C ALA A 124 8.68 -11.79 8.05
N ALA A 125 9.20 -11.44 9.22
CA ALA A 125 9.79 -12.39 10.16
C ALA A 125 8.77 -13.43 10.68
N ALA A 126 7.48 -13.06 10.73
CA ALA A 126 6.38 -13.97 11.03
C ALA A 126 5.93 -14.83 9.83
N GLY A 127 6.61 -14.74 8.67
CA GLY A 127 6.38 -15.55 7.49
C GLY A 127 5.32 -15.01 6.52
N LEU A 128 4.87 -13.76 6.69
CA LEU A 128 3.99 -13.10 5.73
C LEU A 128 4.80 -12.50 4.58
N SER A 129 4.24 -12.54 3.37
CA SER A 129 4.81 -11.77 2.26
C SER A 129 4.38 -10.30 2.38
N THR A 130 5.29 -9.37 2.13
CA THR A 130 5.03 -7.95 2.36
C THR A 130 5.27 -7.11 1.10
N ILE A 131 4.47 -6.05 0.95
CA ILE A 131 4.61 -5.04 -0.10
C ILE A 131 4.83 -3.70 0.59
N ALA A 132 6.00 -3.09 0.37
CA ALA A 132 6.30 -1.77 0.92
C ALA A 132 5.88 -0.67 -0.04
N THR A 133 5.03 0.25 0.43
CA THR A 133 4.64 1.47 -0.29
C THR A 133 5.77 2.49 -0.24
N VAL A 134 6.17 2.97 -1.42
CA VAL A 134 7.21 4.00 -1.59
C VAL A 134 6.64 5.15 -2.41
N SER A 135 6.82 6.38 -1.93
CA SER A 135 6.33 7.59 -2.62
C SER A 135 7.41 8.56 -3.05
N THR A 136 8.65 8.31 -2.65
CA THR A 136 9.79 9.13 -3.04
C THR A 136 11.06 8.27 -3.06
N PRO A 137 12.00 8.54 -3.98
CA PRO A 137 13.23 7.78 -4.10
C PRO A 137 14.05 7.72 -2.79
N ARG A 138 13.97 8.75 -1.94
CA ARG A 138 14.70 8.78 -0.67
C ARG A 138 14.26 7.72 0.35
N ASP A 139 13.04 7.19 0.21
CA ASP A 139 12.50 6.20 1.15
C ASP A 139 12.82 4.76 0.71
N VAL A 140 13.46 4.58 -0.46
CA VAL A 140 13.75 3.25 -1.02
C VAL A 140 14.67 2.45 -0.11
N ASP A 141 15.77 3.03 0.39
CA ASP A 141 16.70 2.33 1.28
C ASP A 141 16.02 1.82 2.55
N ALA A 142 15.15 2.65 3.15
CA ALA A 142 14.38 2.27 4.32
C ALA A 142 13.38 1.15 4.01
N ALA A 143 12.72 1.22 2.85
CA ALA A 143 11.81 0.18 2.38
C ALA A 143 12.54 -1.15 2.12
N LEU A 144 13.70 -1.13 1.46
CA LEU A 144 14.51 -2.33 1.20
C LEU A 144 15.05 -2.95 2.48
N SER A 145 15.47 -2.11 3.44
CA SER A 145 15.94 -2.57 4.75
C SER A 145 14.85 -3.32 5.53
N ALA A 146 13.57 -3.08 5.22
CA ALA A 146 12.45 -3.82 5.81
C ALA A 146 12.29 -5.25 5.25
N GLY A 147 13.02 -5.60 4.19
CA GLY A 147 12.98 -6.90 3.52
C GLY A 147 11.67 -7.26 2.80
N PRO A 148 11.01 -6.35 2.06
CA PRO A 148 9.74 -6.64 1.42
C PRO A 148 9.89 -7.60 0.24
N SER A 149 8.81 -8.30 -0.09
CA SER A 149 8.74 -9.17 -1.27
C SER A 149 8.47 -8.40 -2.56
N ALA A 150 7.96 -7.16 -2.47
CA ALA A 150 7.71 -6.26 -3.59
C ALA A 150 7.61 -4.80 -3.13
N LEU A 151 7.75 -3.85 -4.06
CA LEU A 151 7.52 -2.43 -3.80
C LEU A 151 6.26 -1.96 -4.53
N LEU A 152 5.43 -1.18 -3.84
CA LEU A 152 4.31 -0.45 -4.44
C LEU A 152 4.67 1.03 -4.54
N VAL A 153 4.85 1.52 -5.76
CA VAL A 153 5.18 2.92 -6.02
C VAL A 153 3.91 3.73 -6.20
N VAL A 154 3.69 4.68 -5.29
CA VAL A 154 2.52 5.57 -5.32
C VAL A 154 3.00 7.01 -5.24
N PRO A 155 2.60 7.92 -6.15
CA PRO A 155 2.95 9.33 -6.02
C PRO A 155 2.58 9.91 -4.65
N PRO A 156 3.29 10.94 -4.17
CA PRO A 156 2.97 11.56 -2.90
C PRO A 156 1.61 12.29 -2.99
N VAL A 157 0.90 12.44 -1.86
CA VAL A 157 -0.43 13.08 -1.77
C VAL A 157 -0.50 14.43 -2.47
N PRO A 158 0.50 15.34 -2.34
CA PRO A 158 0.46 16.63 -3.02
C PRO A 158 0.41 16.54 -4.56
N ASP A 159 0.89 15.45 -5.17
CA ASP A 159 0.82 15.29 -6.63
C ASP A 159 -0.64 15.09 -7.11
N PHE A 160 -1.58 14.76 -6.22
CA PHE A 160 -2.99 14.51 -6.53
C PHE A 160 -3.92 15.73 -6.38
N VAL A 161 -3.39 16.90 -6.05
CA VAL A 161 -4.21 18.12 -5.75
C VAL A 161 -5.15 18.49 -6.91
N THR A 162 -4.74 18.25 -8.15
CA THR A 162 -5.54 18.55 -9.36
C THR A 162 -6.23 17.32 -9.95
N GLY A 163 -6.28 16.20 -9.22
CA GLY A 163 -6.85 14.94 -9.68
C GLY A 163 -5.82 13.84 -9.91
N ALA A 164 -6.00 13.04 -10.97
CA ALA A 164 -5.11 11.90 -11.26
C ALA A 164 -3.72 12.36 -11.72
N VAL A 165 -2.67 11.76 -11.17
CA VAL A 165 -1.29 12.05 -11.55
C VAL A 165 -1.00 11.57 -12.98
N PRO A 166 -0.47 12.42 -13.88
CA PRO A 166 -0.16 12.04 -15.25
C PRO A 166 0.76 10.81 -15.33
N LEU A 167 0.54 9.95 -16.33
CA LEU A 167 1.32 8.71 -16.52
C LEU A 167 2.82 8.97 -16.60
N ALA A 168 3.25 10.03 -17.30
CA ALA A 168 4.66 10.38 -17.41
C ALA A 168 5.33 10.67 -16.05
N ARG A 169 4.59 11.29 -15.13
CA ARG A 169 5.05 11.60 -13.77
C ARG A 169 5.14 10.33 -12.92
N ARG A 170 4.11 9.46 -12.98
CA ARG A 170 4.13 8.14 -12.34
C ARG A 170 5.31 7.29 -12.82
N ALA A 171 5.47 7.15 -14.14
CA ALA A 171 6.54 6.37 -14.75
C ALA A 171 7.94 6.91 -14.41
N ALA A 172 8.11 8.23 -14.29
CA ALA A 172 9.37 8.82 -13.86
C ALA A 172 9.73 8.44 -12.41
N LEU A 173 8.76 8.49 -11.50
CA LEU A 173 8.94 8.07 -10.11
C LEU A 173 9.26 6.57 -10.03
N GLU A 174 8.48 5.74 -10.72
CA GLU A 174 8.65 4.29 -10.78
C GLU A 174 10.04 3.89 -11.28
N ARG A 175 10.51 4.50 -12.38
CA ARG A 175 11.88 4.28 -12.87
C ARG A 175 12.95 4.70 -11.87
N SER A 176 12.75 5.83 -11.18
CA SER A 176 13.70 6.30 -10.17
C SER A 176 13.78 5.36 -8.96
N VAL A 177 12.67 4.74 -8.58
CA VAL A 177 12.63 3.73 -7.52
C VAL A 177 13.24 2.42 -8.01
N ALA A 178 12.86 1.96 -9.21
CA ALA A 178 13.37 0.72 -9.79
C ALA A 178 14.90 0.72 -9.96
N ALA A 179 15.50 1.87 -10.24
CA ALA A 179 16.95 2.03 -10.35
C ALA A 179 17.71 1.79 -9.02
N GLN A 180 17.01 1.74 -7.88
CA GLN A 180 17.57 1.57 -6.54
C GLN A 180 17.10 0.29 -5.85
N SER A 181 16.19 -0.49 -6.44
CA SER A 181 15.43 -1.53 -5.72
C SER A 181 15.94 -2.97 -5.87
N ASP A 182 17.16 -3.17 -6.36
CA ASP A 182 17.82 -4.48 -6.50
C ASP A 182 16.92 -5.61 -7.06
N ALA A 183 16.16 -5.30 -8.12
CA ALA A 183 15.29 -6.23 -8.85
C ALA A 183 14.06 -6.78 -8.10
N LEU A 184 13.61 -6.16 -7.00
CA LEU A 184 12.29 -6.45 -6.45
C LEU A 184 11.17 -6.11 -7.46
N PRO A 185 10.07 -6.89 -7.50
CA PRO A 185 8.92 -6.57 -8.32
C PRO A 185 8.36 -5.18 -7.98
N ILE A 186 8.19 -4.34 -9.01
CA ILE A 186 7.62 -3.00 -8.88
C ILE A 186 6.16 -3.00 -9.31
N LEU A 187 5.29 -2.60 -8.39
CA LEU A 187 3.89 -2.28 -8.64
C LEU A 187 3.73 -0.77 -8.79
N GLY A 188 2.88 -0.34 -9.72
CA GLY A 188 2.53 1.06 -9.87
C GLY A 188 1.04 1.23 -10.19
N LEU A 189 0.49 2.40 -9.87
CA LEU A 189 -0.91 2.70 -10.18
C LEU A 189 -1.10 2.79 -11.69
N ARG A 190 -2.18 2.21 -12.24
CA ARG A 190 -2.57 2.37 -13.66
C ARG A 190 -4.08 2.52 -13.81
N ALA A 191 -4.50 3.30 -14.81
CA ALA A 191 -5.87 3.26 -15.31
C ALA A 191 -6.03 2.13 -16.35
N PRO A 192 -7.26 1.64 -16.60
CA PRO A 192 -7.50 0.63 -17.62
C PRO A 192 -6.97 1.07 -18.99
N GLY A 193 -6.12 0.24 -19.61
CA GLY A 193 -5.53 0.50 -20.92
C GLY A 193 -4.29 1.39 -20.94
N GLU A 194 -3.82 1.89 -19.78
CA GLU A 194 -2.52 2.56 -19.71
C GLU A 194 -1.37 1.56 -19.86
N ASP A 195 -0.27 2.03 -20.46
CA ASP A 195 0.93 1.22 -20.65
C ASP A 195 1.65 0.92 -19.32
N ALA A 196 2.22 -0.28 -19.21
CA ALA A 196 2.91 -0.79 -18.03
C ALA A 196 4.43 -0.55 -18.07
N LEU A 197 4.89 0.46 -18.82
CA LEU A 197 6.33 0.73 -19.01
C LEU A 197 7.09 0.78 -17.68
N GLY A 198 8.02 -0.14 -17.51
CA GLY A 198 8.90 -0.21 -16.35
C GLY A 198 8.27 -0.80 -15.07
N LEU A 199 7.09 -1.43 -15.17
CA LEU A 199 6.45 -2.12 -14.07
C LEU A 199 6.42 -3.63 -14.25
N ASP A 200 6.50 -4.34 -13.13
CA ASP A 200 6.24 -5.78 -13.08
C ASP A 200 4.74 -6.07 -12.99
N ALA A 201 4.00 -5.20 -12.30
CA ALA A 201 2.54 -5.27 -12.22
C ALA A 201 1.89 -3.89 -12.06
N ALA A 202 0.65 -3.78 -12.51
CA ALA A 202 -0.19 -2.60 -12.37
C ALA A 202 -1.23 -2.79 -11.27
N LEU A 203 -1.34 -1.83 -10.35
CA LEU A 203 -2.45 -1.72 -9.40
C LEU A 203 -3.56 -0.90 -10.06
N LEU A 204 -4.66 -1.56 -10.42
CA LEU A 204 -5.78 -0.96 -11.14
C LEU A 204 -6.76 -0.25 -10.19
N PRO A 205 -7.62 0.66 -10.69
CA PRO A 205 -8.56 1.37 -9.83
C PRO A 205 -9.49 0.39 -9.11
N PRO A 206 -9.96 0.75 -7.90
CA PRO A 206 -10.67 -0.18 -7.06
C PRO A 206 -12.10 -0.36 -7.53
N SER A 207 -12.66 -1.50 -7.14
CA SER A 207 -14.11 -1.71 -7.08
C SER A 207 -14.53 -1.89 -5.63
N GLY A 208 -15.70 -1.37 -5.28
CA GLY A 208 -16.31 -1.63 -3.98
C GLY A 208 -16.76 -3.07 -3.88
N ILE A 209 -16.47 -3.73 -2.76
CA ILE A 209 -16.88 -5.10 -2.48
C ILE A 209 -17.57 -5.18 -1.12
N SER A 210 -18.49 -6.13 -0.98
CA SER A 210 -19.04 -6.56 0.30
C SER A 210 -18.40 -7.89 0.65
N LEU A 211 -17.77 -7.96 1.82
CA LEU A 211 -17.15 -9.16 2.38
C LEU A 211 -17.93 -9.59 3.62
#